data_AF-A0A1T4LR04-F1
#
_entry.id   AF-A0A1T4LR04-F1
#
_cell.length_a   1.000
_cell.length_b   1.000
_cell.length_c   1.000
_cell.angle_alpha   90.00
_cell.angle_beta   90.00
_cell.angle_gamma   90.00
#
_symmetry.space_group_name_H-M   'P 1'
#
loop_
_entity.id
_entity.type
_entity.pdbx_description
1 polymer ?
#
loop_
_entity_poly.entity_id
_entity_poly.type
_entity_poly.pdbx_seq_one_letter_code
_entity_poly.pdbx_strand_id
1 'polypeptide(L)'
;MLTKDEFEFLNYAVRNGFNLISKEGNSNFVRIFCEDVEKDEHDNPVIEKDGSFRIKTREQFCQTSNFKQLVKFKIYKITELLESNESGSYEKN
;
A
#
# COMPACT_ATOMS: atom_id res chain seq x y z
N MET A 1 -15.72 5.43 3.12
CA MET A 1 -15.99 4.92 1.77
C MET A 1 -15.04 5.60 0.79
N LEU A 2 -14.37 4.81 -0.05
CA LEU A 2 -13.49 5.26 -1.11
C LEU A 2 -14.30 5.79 -2.29
N THR A 3 -13.77 6.81 -2.94
CA THR A 3 -14.20 7.23 -4.27
C THR A 3 -13.81 6.18 -5.32
N LYS A 4 -14.45 6.24 -6.49
CA LYS A 4 -14.13 5.36 -7.62
C LYS A 4 -12.64 5.47 -8.01
N ASP A 5 -12.11 6.69 -8.10
CA ASP A 5 -10.72 6.94 -8.49
C ASP A 5 -9.73 6.38 -7.46
N GLU A 6 -10.02 6.54 -6.16
CA GLU A 6 -9.21 5.95 -5.09
C GLU A 6 -9.24 4.41 -5.14
N PHE A 7 -10.41 3.81 -5.38
CA PHE A 7 -10.55 2.37 -5.50
C PHE A 7 -9.81 1.81 -6.73
N GLU A 8 -9.91 2.48 -7.88
CA GLU A 8 -9.16 2.12 -9.09
C GLU A 8 -7.65 2.28 -8.89
N PHE A 9 -7.21 3.33 -8.19
CA PHE A 9 -5.82 3.54 -7.83
C PHE A 9 -5.27 2.42 -6.94
N LEU A 10 -6.01 2.01 -5.91
CA LEU A 10 -5.60 0.90 -5.04
C LEU A 10 -5.52 -0.42 -5.81
N ASN A 11 -6.48 -0.70 -6.69
CA ASN A 11 -6.41 -1.87 -7.58
C ASN A 11 -5.21 -1.82 -8.53
N TYR A 12 -4.90 -0.66 -9.09
CA TYR A 12 -3.69 -0.45 -9.89
C TYR A 12 -2.43 -0.75 -9.08
N ALA A 13 -2.34 -0.25 -7.84
CA ALA A 13 -1.20 -0.48 -6.97
C ALA A 13 -0.99 -1.98 -6.70
N VAL A 14 -2.05 -2.72 -6.36
CA VAL A 14 -1.98 -4.18 -6.16
C VAL A 14 -1.54 -4.91 -7.42
N ARG A 15 -2.10 -4.57 -8.60
CA ARG A 15 -1.72 -5.18 -9.88
C ARG A 15 -0.25 -4.96 -10.25
N ASN A 16 0.35 -3.89 -9.75
CA ASN A 16 1.77 -3.60 -9.94
C ASN A 16 2.67 -4.15 -8.82
N GLY A 17 2.10 -4.87 -7.85
CA GLY A 17 2.82 -5.50 -6.75
C GLY A 17 3.13 -4.56 -5.58
N PHE A 18 2.38 -3.47 -5.41
CA PHE A 18 2.43 -2.67 -4.18
C PHE A 18 1.39 -3.18 -3.19
N ASN A 19 1.76 -3.29 -1.92
CA ASN A 19 0.89 -3.82 -0.86
C ASN A 19 0.66 -2.83 0.29
N LEU A 20 1.45 -1.76 0.38
CA LEU A 20 1.38 -0.75 1.43
C LEU A 20 1.14 0.64 0.84
N ILE A 21 0.39 1.46 1.58
CA ILE A 21 0.15 2.87 1.26
C ILE A 21 0.27 3.73 2.52
N SER A 22 0.86 4.92 2.37
CA SER A 22 0.96 5.94 3.41
C SER A 22 0.62 7.32 2.86
N LYS A 23 0.08 8.20 3.72
CA LYS A 23 -0.16 9.60 3.40
C LYS A 23 0.95 10.48 3.98
N GLU A 24 1.64 11.20 3.09
CA GLU A 24 2.68 12.14 3.46
C GLU A 24 2.11 13.53 3.70
N GLY A 25 2.31 14.07 4.90
CA GLY A 25 1.90 15.45 5.18
C GLY A 25 0.38 15.67 5.24
N ASN A 26 -0.03 16.93 5.08
CA ASN A 26 -1.43 17.31 4.87
C ASN A 26 -1.76 17.39 3.37
N SER A 27 -1.01 16.67 2.54
CA SER A 27 -1.02 16.84 1.09
C SER A 27 -1.90 15.82 0.38
N ASN A 28 -2.11 16.05 -0.93
CA ASN A 28 -2.74 15.11 -1.84
C ASN A 28 -1.79 14.00 -2.30
N PHE A 29 -0.59 13.93 -1.74
CA PHE A 29 0.41 12.93 -2.09
C PHE A 29 0.28 11.70 -1.19
N VAL A 30 0.29 10.54 -1.84
CA VAL A 30 0.40 9.25 -1.20
C VAL A 30 1.68 8.56 -1.67
N ARG A 31 2.26 7.77 -0.78
CA ARG A 31 3.36 6.87 -1.09
C ARG A 31 2.79 5.46 -1.13
N ILE A 32 3.01 4.74 -2.23
CA ILE A 32 2.76 3.29 -2.29
C ILE A 32 4.09 2.57 -2.29
N PHE A 33 4.18 1.45 -1.58
CA PHE A 33 5.41 0.69 -1.48
C PHE A 33 5.15 -0.80 -1.25
N CYS A 34 6.16 -1.60 -1.57
CA CYS A 34 6.25 -2.99 -1.15
C CYS A 34 7.61 -3.25 -0.51
N GLU A 35 7.61 -4.20 0.41
CA GLU A 35 8.78 -4.70 1.12
C GLU A 35 8.86 -6.19 0.85
N ASP A 36 9.93 -6.60 0.18
CA ASP A 36 10.19 -8.00 -0.12
C ASP A 36 11.49 -8.43 0.57
N VAL A 37 11.52 -9.63 1.14
CA VAL A 37 12.76 -10.21 1.65
C VAL A 37 13.67 -10.46 0.46
N GLU A 38 14.88 -9.89 0.49
CA GLU A 38 15.89 -10.14 -0.53
C GLU A 38 16.28 -11.62 -0.47
N LYS A 39 16.33 -12.25 -1.65
CA LYS A 39 16.74 -13.64 -1.79
C LYS A 39 18.04 -13.75 -2.57
N ASP A 40 18.86 -14.72 -2.19
CA ASP A 40 20.08 -15.07 -2.92
C ASP A 40 19.78 -15.85 -4.22
N GLU A 41 20.84 -16.28 -4.92
CA GLU A 41 20.73 -17.05 -6.17
C GLU A 41 20.08 -18.44 -6.00
N HIS A 42 19.93 -18.91 -4.75
CA HIS A 42 19.32 -20.18 -4.38
C HIS A 42 17.92 -20.00 -3.76
N ASP A 43 17.32 -18.81 -3.86
CA ASP A 43 16.01 -18.46 -3.30
C ASP A 43 15.95 -18.47 -1.75
N ASN A 44 17.10 -18.43 -1.07
CA ASN A 44 17.16 -18.30 0.39
C ASN A 44 17.10 -16.84 0.81
N PRO A 45 16.42 -16.52 1.93
CA PRO A 45 16.39 -15.16 2.45
C PRO A 45 17.79 -14.71 2.90
N VAL A 46 18.20 -13.52 2.47
CA VAL A 46 19.46 -12.92 2.90
C VAL A 46 19.30 -12.40 4.33
N ILE A 47 20.19 -12.83 5.23
CA ILE A 47 20.18 -12.46 6.65
C ILE A 47 21.39 -11.55 6.94
N GLU A 48 21.13 -10.42 7.58
CA GLU A 48 22.14 -9.46 8.03
C GLU A 48 22.89 -9.99 9.26
N LYS A 49 24.02 -9.36 9.59
CA LYS A 49 24.87 -9.78 10.72
C LYS A 49 24.17 -9.76 12.08
N ASP A 50 23.13 -8.95 12.22
CA ASP A 50 22.30 -8.83 13.42
C ASP A 50 21.17 -9.87 13.50
N GLY A 51 21.06 -10.75 12.50
CA GLY A 51 20.02 -11.78 12.42
C GLY A 51 18.71 -11.31 11.78
N SER A 52 18.63 -10.05 11.33
CA SER A 52 17.45 -9.54 10.60
C SER A 52 17.48 -9.97 9.13
N PHE A 53 16.30 -10.05 8.50
CA PHE A 53 16.22 -10.26 7.05
C PHE A 53 16.54 -8.97 6.31
N ARG A 54 17.33 -9.05 5.24
CA ARG A 54 17.50 -7.93 4.33
C ARG A 54 16.20 -7.71 3.56
N ILE A 55 15.68 -6.49 3.63
CA ILE A 55 14.45 -6.09 2.95
C ILE A 55 14.79 -5.19 1.77
N LYS A 56 14.24 -5.53 0.60
CA LYS A 56 14.23 -4.68 -0.58
C LYS A 56 12.90 -3.93 -0.64
N THR A 57 12.97 -2.60 -0.54
CA THR A 57 11.79 -1.75 -0.65
C THR A 57 11.68 -1.17 -2.06
N ARG A 58 10.50 -1.24 -2.65
CA ARG A 58 10.17 -0.52 -3.90
C ARG A 58 9.04 0.44 -3.62
N GLU A 59 9.23 1.71 -3.97
CA GLU A 59 8.27 2.78 -3.66
C GLU A 59 7.97 3.67 -4.86
N GLN A 60 6.77 4.26 -4.84
CA GLN A 60 6.34 5.29 -5.78
C GLN A 60 5.53 6.38 -5.06
N PHE A 61 5.71 7.62 -5.50
CA PHE A 61 4.93 8.77 -5.04
C PHE A 61 3.86 9.11 -6.07
N CYS A 62 2.62 9.21 -5.60
CA CYS A 62 1.46 9.46 -6.45
C CYS A 62 0.64 10.62 -5.90
N GLN A 63 0.09 11.43 -6.79
CA GLN A 63 -0.89 12.46 -6.43
C GLN A 63 -2.29 11.93 -6.71
N THR A 64 -3.20 12.11 -5.75
CA THR A 64 -4.58 11.63 -5.86
C THR A 64 -5.54 12.61 -5.18
N SER A 65 -6.84 12.45 -5.45
CA SER A 65 -7.94 13.23 -4.88
C SER A 65 -8.14 12.95 -3.39
N ASN A 66 -7.11 13.21 -2.57
CA ASN A 66 -7.11 13.23 -1.11
C ASN A 66 -7.82 12.01 -0.46
N PHE A 67 -7.08 10.91 -0.27
CA PHE A 67 -7.54 9.74 0.48
C PHE A 67 -8.14 10.12 1.84
N LYS A 68 -9.47 10.09 1.94
CA LYS A 68 -10.19 10.48 3.17
C LYS A 68 -9.94 9.54 4.35
N GLN A 69 -9.65 8.28 4.06
CA GLN A 69 -9.43 7.24 5.08
C GLN A 69 -7.99 7.16 5.59
N LEU A 70 -7.03 7.80 4.90
CA LEU A 70 -5.62 7.72 5.29
C LEU A 70 -5.28 8.83 6.29
N VAL A 71 -4.98 8.41 7.52
CA VAL A 71 -4.32 9.25 8.52
C VAL A 71 -2.84 9.45 8.13
N LYS A 72 -2.35 10.68 8.30
CA LYS A 72 -0.98 11.10 8.05
C LYS A 72 0.04 10.24 8.80
N PHE A 73 1.13 9.86 8.14
CA PHE A 73 2.21 9.01 8.66
C PHE A 73 1.79 7.62 9.14
N LYS A 74 0.55 7.21 8.86
CA LYS A 74 0.11 5.84 9.11
C LYS A 74 0.23 5.03 7.83
N ILE A 75 0.78 3.83 7.97
CA ILE A 75 0.89 2.83 6.91
C ILE A 75 -0.35 1.94 6.97
N TYR A 76 -0.90 1.63 5.80
CA TYR A 76 -2.06 0.77 5.65
C TYR A 76 -1.76 -0.32 4.64
N LYS A 77 -2.29 -1.52 4.87
CA LYS A 77 -2.32 -2.55 3.83
C LYS A 77 -3.39 -2.20 2.82
N ILE A 78 -3.02 -2.21 1.54
CA ILE A 78 -3.93 -1.86 0.46
C ILE A 78 -5.12 -2.84 0.38
N THR A 79 -4.88 -4.12 0.64
CA THR A 79 -5.95 -5.15 0.64
C THR A 79 -7.01 -4.88 1.70
N GLU A 80 -6.60 -4.53 2.92
CA GLU A 80 -7.53 -4.21 4.02
C GLU A 80 -8.39 -2.98 3.68
N LEU A 81 -7.83 -1.99 2.98
CA LEU A 81 -8.56 -0.81 2.51
C LEU A 81 -9.56 -1.14 1.40
N LEU A 82 -9.25 -2.09 0.52
CA LEU A 82 -10.15 -2.57 -0.53
C LEU A 82 -11.30 -3.38 0.07
N GLU A 83 -11.01 -4.34 0.96
CA GLU A 83 -11.99 -5.19 1.65
C GLU A 83 -12.98 -4.37 2.50
N SER A 84 -12.47 -3.35 3.21
CA SER A 84 -13.29 -2.44 4.00
C SER A 84 -14.26 -1.63 3.13
N ASN A 85 -13.93 -1.41 1.86
CA ASN A 85 -14.80 -0.69 0.92
C ASN A 85 -15.83 -1.60 0.25
N GLU A 86 -15.50 -2.87 0.01
CA GLU A 86 -16.45 -3.88 -0.50
C GLU A 86 -17.46 -4.33 0.57
N SER A 87 -17.08 -4.26 1.85
CA SER A 87 -17.95 -4.58 3.00
C SER A 87 -18.92 -3.45 3.37
N GLY A 88 -18.84 -2.29 2.71
CA GLY A 88 -19.80 -1.19 2.84
C GLY A 88 -21.10 -1.52 2.12
N SER A 89 -22.07 -2.04 2.86
CA SER A 89 -23.41 -2.42 2.41
C SER A 89 -24.01 -1.47 1.37
N TYR A 90 -24.47 -2.05 0.26
CA TYR A 90 -25.38 -1.44 -0.69
C TYR A 90 -26.67 -1.01 0.03
N GLU A 91 -26.84 0.27 0.34
CA GLU A 91 -28.19 0.82 0.44
C GLU A 91 -28.75 0.90 -0.99
N LYS A 92 -29.47 -0.15 -1.38
CA LYS A 92 -30.39 -0.08 -2.52
C LYS A 92 -31.45 0.96 -2.14
N ASN A 93 -31.47 2.08 -2.86
CA ASN A 93 -32.67 2.90 -3.00
C ASN A 93 -33.83 2.04 -3.52
#